data_AF-A0A2I0H1N3-F1
#
_entry.id   AF-A0A2I0H1N3-F1
#
_cell.length_a   1.000
_cell.length_b   1.000
_cell.length_c   1.000
_cell.angle_alpha   90.00
_cell.angle_beta   90.00
_cell.angle_gamma   90.00
#
_symmetry.space_group_name_H-M   'P 1'
#
loop_
_entity.id
_entity.type
_entity.pdbx_description
1 polymer ?
#
loop_
_entity_poly.entity_id
_entity_poly.type
_entity_poly.pdbx_seq_one_letter_code
_entity_poly.pdbx_strand_id
1 'polypeptide(L)'
;SLRSFTADYGVPLMVIAWTALSFSMPSKVASGVPRRLYSPLLWDSASYHHWTVIKDMSRVPPTYILAAFIPALMIAGLYFFDHSVASQLAQQKEFNLKKPTAYHYDILILGFM
;
A
#
# COMPACT_ATOMS: atom_id res chain seq x y z
N SER A 1 -5.29 10.14 30.22
CA SER A 1 -5.93 11.48 30.25
C SER A 1 -6.68 11.71 28.95
N LEU A 2 -7.73 12.53 28.94
CA LEU A 2 -8.51 12.86 27.74
C LEU A 2 -7.64 13.33 26.56
N ARG A 3 -6.53 14.03 26.86
CA ARG A 3 -5.54 14.46 25.86
C ARG A 3 -4.90 13.31 25.07
N SER A 4 -4.54 12.21 25.75
CA SER A 4 -3.95 11.04 25.07
C SER A 4 -4.98 10.39 24.16
N PHE A 5 -6.22 10.26 24.63
CA PHE A 5 -7.31 9.71 23.82
C PHE A 5 -7.54 10.54 22.55
N THR A 6 -7.60 11.87 22.66
CA THR A 6 -7.74 12.74 21.47
C THR A 6 -6.50 12.72 20.57
N ALA A 7 -5.29 12.55 21.13
CA ALA A 7 -4.07 12.46 20.34
C ALA A 7 -4.00 11.15 19.53
N ASP A 8 -4.34 10.02 20.16
CA ASP A 8 -4.28 8.70 19.52
C ASP A 8 -5.40 8.52 18.47
N TYR A 9 -6.59 9.06 18.74
CA TYR A 9 -7.76 8.97 17.84
C TYR A 9 -8.01 10.21 16.99
N GLY A 10 -7.12 11.20 17.02
CA GLY A 10 -7.32 12.48 16.32
C GLY A 10 -7.51 12.29 14.81
N VAL A 11 -6.67 11.47 14.18
CA VAL A 11 -6.75 11.17 12.74
C VAL A 11 -8.08 10.49 12.38
N PRO A 12 -8.47 9.33 12.98
CA PRO A 12 -9.74 8.70 12.63
C PRO A 12 -10.96 9.56 12.97
N LEU A 13 -10.95 10.32 14.08
CA LEU A 13 -12.04 11.23 14.44
C LEU A 13 -12.22 12.35 13.39
N MET A 14 -11.12 12.94 12.91
CA MET A 14 -11.17 13.96 11.88
C MET A 14 -11.64 13.41 10.53
N VAL A 15 -11.25 12.17 10.18
CA VAL A 15 -11.77 11.48 9.00
C VAL A 15 -13.28 11.30 9.09
N ILE A 16 -13.81 10.85 10.22
CA ILE A 16 -15.26 10.68 10.42
C ILE A 16 -15.98 12.03 10.38
N ALA A 17 -15.47 13.03 11.10
CA ALA A 17 -16.07 14.36 11.16
C ALA A 17 -16.16 15.01 9.78
N TRP A 18 -15.07 14.99 9.00
CA TRP A 18 -15.08 15.56 7.64
C TRP A 18 -15.92 14.76 6.67
N THR A 19 -15.95 13.43 6.82
CA THR A 19 -16.83 12.58 6.02
C THR A 19 -18.29 12.89 6.33
N ALA A 20 -18.69 12.99 7.59
CA ALA A 20 -20.05 13.32 8.01
C ALA A 20 -20.48 14.71 7.49
N LEU A 21 -19.63 15.74 7.63
CA LEU A 21 -19.87 17.06 7.05
C LEU A 21 -20.02 16.99 5.53
N SER A 22 -19.21 16.17 4.86
CA SER A 22 -19.35 15.90 3.44
C SER A 22 -20.68 15.21 3.12
N PHE A 23 -21.25 14.36 3.98
CA PHE A 23 -22.58 13.77 3.72
C PHE A 23 -23.75 14.71 4.05
N SER A 24 -23.61 15.59 5.03
CA SER A 24 -24.68 16.50 5.49
C SER A 24 -24.96 17.67 4.54
N MET A 25 -24.01 18.06 3.67
CA MET A 25 -24.18 19.15 2.71
C MET A 25 -24.80 18.65 1.38
N PRO A 26 -26.08 18.97 1.04
CA PRO A 26 -26.77 18.42 -0.14
C PRO A 26 -26.55 19.23 -1.43
N SER A 27 -25.65 20.20 -1.45
CA SER A 27 -25.45 21.05 -2.64
C SER A 27 -24.53 20.39 -3.67
N LYS A 28 -24.88 20.53 -4.95
CA LYS A 28 -24.17 20.01 -6.12
C LYS A 28 -22.68 20.41 -6.08
N VAL A 29 -21.84 19.48 -5.65
CA VAL A 29 -20.38 19.63 -5.72
C VAL A 29 -19.98 19.53 -7.19
N ALA A 30 -19.05 20.39 -7.63
CA ALA A 30 -18.54 20.42 -8.99
C ALA A 30 -18.10 19.01 -9.44
N SER A 31 -18.46 18.61 -10.66
CA SER A 31 -18.28 17.25 -11.20
C SER A 31 -16.82 16.79 -11.31
N GLY A 32 -15.85 17.66 -11.03
CA GLY A 32 -14.42 17.36 -11.06
C GLY A 32 -13.82 16.88 -9.73
N VAL A 33 -14.55 16.94 -8.61
CA VAL A 33 -14.01 16.49 -7.31
C VAL A 33 -14.65 15.14 -6.93
N PRO A 34 -13.89 14.03 -6.95
CA PRO A 34 -14.39 12.75 -6.51
C PRO A 34 -14.69 12.79 -5.01
N ARG A 35 -15.97 12.80 -4.65
CA ARG A 35 -16.43 12.83 -3.25
C ARG A 35 -16.22 11.48 -2.53
N ARG A 36 -15.86 10.43 -3.28
CA ARG A 36 -15.85 9.04 -2.82
C ARG A 36 -14.67 8.30 -3.42
N LEU A 37 -14.08 7.43 -2.61
CA LEU A 37 -13.14 6.44 -3.09
C LEU A 37 -13.91 5.39 -3.88
N TYR A 38 -13.58 5.23 -5.17
CA TYR A 38 -14.04 4.09 -5.95
C TYR A 38 -13.05 2.95 -5.75
N SER A 39 -13.51 1.87 -5.11
CA SER A 39 -12.73 0.63 -4.95
C SER A 39 -13.47 -0.47 -5.73
N PRO A 40 -12.90 -0.97 -6.84
CA PRO A 40 -13.51 -2.06 -7.58
C PRO A 40 -13.51 -3.34 -6.74
N LEU A 41 -14.43 -4.25 -7.04
CA LEU A 41 -14.55 -5.50 -6.29
C LEU A 41 -13.33 -6.40 -6.55
N LEU A 42 -12.71 -6.90 -5.48
CA LEU A 42 -11.53 -7.78 -5.57
C LEU A 42 -11.81 -9.10 -6.31
N TRP A 43 -13.08 -9.53 -6.35
CA TRP A 43 -13.54 -10.76 -7.00
C TRP A 43 -14.23 -10.50 -8.35
N ASP A 44 -14.13 -9.28 -8.89
CA ASP A 44 -14.61 -9.01 -10.24
C ASP A 44 -13.77 -9.77 -11.27
N SER A 45 -14.38 -10.10 -12.40
CA SER A 45 -13.76 -10.78 -13.55
C SER A 45 -12.45 -10.13 -14.00
N ALA A 46 -12.36 -8.80 -13.93
CA ALA A 46 -11.14 -8.04 -14.22
C ALA A 46 -10.01 -8.31 -13.22
N SER A 47 -10.33 -8.58 -11.95
CA SER A 47 -9.35 -8.88 -10.90
C SER A 47 -8.77 -10.28 -11.03
N TYR A 48 -9.58 -11.28 -11.45
CA TYR A 48 -9.08 -12.63 -11.76
C TYR A 48 -8.06 -12.63 -12.90
N HIS A 49 -8.24 -11.75 -13.89
CA HIS A 49 -7.30 -11.64 -15.00
C HIS A 49 -5.88 -11.27 -14.52
N HIS A 50 -5.74 -10.35 -13.56
CA HIS A 50 -4.43 -9.94 -13.02
C HIS A 50 -3.67 -11.12 -12.40
N TRP A 51 -4.36 -12.02 -11.70
CA TRP A 51 -3.77 -13.23 -11.14
C TRP A 51 -3.40 -14.28 -12.19
N THR A 52 -4.05 -14.26 -13.36
CA THR A 52 -3.79 -15.22 -14.45
C THR A 52 -2.89 -14.69 -15.57
N VAL A 53 -2.31 -13.49 -15.43
CA VAL A 53 -1.44 -12.86 -16.46
C VAL A 53 -0.27 -13.77 -16.86
N ILE A 54 0.20 -14.64 -15.96
CA ILE A 54 1.23 -15.64 -16.25
C ILE A 54 0.87 -16.53 -17.46
N LYS A 55 -0.42 -16.83 -17.68
CA LYS A 55 -0.88 -17.64 -18.83
C LYS A 55 -0.65 -16.93 -20.16
N ASP A 56 -0.75 -15.60 -20.17
CA ASP A 56 -0.53 -14.76 -21.34
C ASP A 56 0.96 -14.52 -21.63
N MET A 57 1.86 -14.88 -20.72
CA MET A 57 3.31 -14.79 -20.91
C MET A 57 3.79 -15.61 -22.13
N SER A 58 3.08 -16.70 -22.46
CA SER A 58 3.34 -17.52 -23.65
C SER A 58 3.13 -16.80 -24.99
N ARG A 59 2.38 -15.69 -24.99
CA ARG A 59 2.06 -14.90 -26.19
C ARG A 59 3.08 -13.78 -26.45
N VAL A 60 3.99 -13.53 -25.52
CA VAL A 60 4.96 -12.43 -25.60
C VAL A 60 6.30 -12.94 -26.15
N PRO A 61 6.94 -12.22 -27.10
CA PRO A 61 8.26 -12.61 -27.58
C PRO A 61 9.29 -12.67 -26.44
N PRO A 62 10.17 -13.69 -26.39
CA PRO A 62 11.14 -13.87 -25.30
C PRO A 62 12.06 -12.67 -25.07
N THR A 63 12.30 -11.87 -26.10
CA THR A 63 13.10 -10.63 -26.04
C THR A 63 12.52 -9.61 -25.05
N TYR A 64 11.20 -9.44 -25.01
CA TYR A 64 10.54 -8.52 -24.08
C TYR A 64 10.54 -9.06 -22.65
N ILE A 65 10.46 -10.39 -22.48
CA ILE A 65 10.54 -11.04 -21.17
C ILE A 65 11.92 -10.80 -20.54
N LEU A 66 13.00 -10.92 -21.33
CA LEU A 66 14.35 -10.63 -20.85
C LEU A 66 14.55 -9.13 -20.57
N ALA A 67 14.01 -8.26 -21.42
CA ALA A 67 14.07 -6.82 -21.20
C ALA A 67 13.35 -6.38 -19.91
N ALA A 68 12.27 -7.07 -19.53
CA ALA A 68 11.52 -6.81 -18.30
C ALA A 68 12.32 -7.07 -17.01
N PHE A 69 13.45 -7.78 -17.09
CA PHE A 69 14.34 -7.98 -15.95
C PHE A 69 14.98 -6.67 -15.46
N ILE A 70 15.21 -5.70 -16.36
CA ILE A 70 15.80 -4.40 -16.03
C ILE A 70 14.89 -3.60 -15.08
N PRO A 71 13.63 -3.29 -15.43
CA PRO A 71 12.74 -2.60 -14.49
C PRO A 71 12.41 -3.47 -13.26
N ALA A 72 12.37 -4.80 -13.39
CA ALA A 72 12.16 -5.69 -12.24
C ALA A 72 13.29 -5.56 -11.19
N LEU A 73 14.56 -5.54 -11.63
CA LEU A 73 15.70 -5.30 -10.74
C LEU A 73 15.67 -3.91 -10.11
N MET A 74 15.28 -2.88 -10.86
CA MET A 74 15.14 -1.52 -10.31
C MET A 74 14.08 -1.48 -9.20
N ILE A 75 12.93 -2.11 -9.43
CA ILE A 75 11.84 -2.21 -8.44
C ILE A 75 12.30 -3.02 -7.22
N ALA A 76 12.95 -4.17 -7.43
CA ALA A 76 13.47 -5.00 -6.34
C ALA A 76 14.47 -4.22 -5.47
N GLY A 77 15.36 -3.43 -6.08
CA GLY A 77 16.26 -2.54 -5.36
C GLY A 77 15.53 -1.44 -4.57
N LEU A 78 14.49 -0.84 -5.14
CA LEU A 78 13.68 0.17 -4.46
C LEU A 78 12.94 -0.40 -3.25
N TYR A 79 12.29 -1.56 -3.40
CA TYR A 79 11.61 -2.24 -2.28
C TYR A 79 12.60 -2.65 -1.19
N PHE A 80 13.77 -3.16 -1.57
CA PHE A 80 14.82 -3.48 -0.61
C PHE A 80 15.25 -2.24 0.18
N PHE A 81 15.44 -1.11 -0.49
CA PHE A 81 15.80 0.16 0.15
C PHE A 81 14.70 0.66 1.08
N ASP A 82 13.46 0.77 0.60
CA ASP A 82 12.33 1.31 1.35
C ASP A 82 12.06 0.46 2.60
N HIS A 83 12.08 -0.87 2.44
CA HIS A 83 11.93 -1.79 3.56
C HIS A 83 13.09 -1.70 4.56
N SER A 84 14.33 -1.62 4.08
CA SER A 84 15.51 -1.54 4.96
C SER A 84 15.54 -0.24 5.75
N VAL A 85 15.25 0.89 5.10
CA VAL A 85 15.25 2.22 5.75
C VAL A 85 14.08 2.35 6.71
N ALA A 86 12.87 1.96 6.30
CA ALA A 86 11.71 1.99 7.19
C ALA A 86 11.91 1.11 8.42
N SER A 87 12.44 -0.11 8.24
CA SER A 87 12.69 -1.02 9.35
C SER A 87 13.78 -0.52 10.29
N GLN A 88 14.85 0.11 9.77
CA GLN A 88 15.89 0.73 10.60
C GLN A 88 15.36 1.90 11.42
N LEU A 89 14.51 2.75 10.83
CA LEU A 89 13.88 3.88 11.54
C LEU A 89 12.87 3.40 12.60
N ALA A 90 12.13 2.34 12.32
CA ALA A 90 11.17 1.77 13.27
C ALA A 90 11.86 1.04 14.45
N GLN A 91 13.08 0.52 14.25
CA GLN A 91 13.78 -0.32 15.23
C GLN A 91 14.96 0.37 15.91
N GLN A 92 14.94 1.71 15.98
CA GLN A 92 15.95 2.45 16.75
C GLN A 92 15.92 2.04 18.23
N LYS A 93 17.10 2.00 18.85
CA LYS A 93 17.28 1.61 20.26
C LYS A 93 16.47 2.49 21.24
N GLU A 94 16.16 3.72 20.82
CA GLU A 94 15.37 4.72 21.56
C GLU A 94 13.92 4.29 21.80
N PHE A 95 13.36 3.44 20.92
CA PHE A 95 11.97 2.96 21.05
C PHE A 95 11.82 1.74 21.98
N ASN A 96 12.92 1.25 22.57
CA ASN A 96 12.95 0.19 23.59
C ASN A 96 12.05 -1.02 23.27
N LEU A 97 12.21 -1.57 22.06
CA LEU A 97 11.39 -2.69 21.58
C LEU A 97 11.70 -3.99 22.35
N LYS A 98 10.64 -4.73 22.71
CA LYS A 98 10.73 -5.96 23.52
C LYS A 98 11.12 -7.21 22.71
N LYS A 99 10.89 -7.21 21.39
CA LYS A 99 11.12 -8.36 20.51
C LYS A 99 12.36 -8.14 19.64
N PRO A 100 13.13 -9.20 19.33
CA PRO A 100 14.27 -9.10 18.44
C PRO A 100 13.84 -8.81 16.99
N THR A 101 14.76 -8.24 16.21
CA THR A 101 14.53 -7.85 14.82
C THR A 101 14.59 -9.05 13.86
N ALA A 102 13.75 -9.09 12.82
CA ALA A 102 13.66 -10.21 11.88
C ALA A 102 13.73 -9.77 10.40
N TYR A 103 14.58 -8.78 10.08
CA TYR A 103 14.68 -8.15 8.75
C TYR A 103 14.77 -9.13 7.57
N HIS A 104 15.49 -10.25 7.73
CA HIS A 104 15.68 -11.21 6.64
C HIS A 104 14.38 -11.95 6.26
N TYR A 105 13.56 -12.29 7.25
CA TYR A 105 12.28 -12.96 7.01
C TYR A 105 11.26 -12.00 6.40
N ASP A 106 11.28 -10.73 6.83
CA ASP A 106 10.39 -9.71 6.31
C ASP A 106 10.67 -9.41 4.83
N ILE A 107 11.96 -9.33 4.43
CA ILE A 107 12.37 -9.18 3.03
C ILE A 107 12.02 -10.42 2.19
N LEU A 108 12.20 -11.63 2.75
CA LEU A 108 11.87 -12.87 2.04
C LEU A 108 10.38 -12.98 1.75
N ILE A 109 9.52 -12.61 2.71
CA ILE A 109 8.07 -12.61 2.52
C ILE A 109 7.67 -11.53 1.52
N LEU A 110 8.26 -10.32 1.61
CA LEU A 110 8.01 -9.24 0.65
C LEU A 110 8.39 -9.62 -0.79
N GLY A 111 9.45 -10.40 -0.98
CA GLY A 111 9.84 -10.90 -2.29
C GLY A 111 8.94 -12.02 -2.84
N PHE A 112 8.15 -12.68 -2.00
CA PHE A 112 7.23 -13.75 -2.40
C PHE A 112 5.82 -13.24 -2.73
N MET A 113 5.37 -12.19 -2.03
CA MET A 113 4.06 -11.55 -2.24
C MET A 113 4.03 -10.70 -3.50
#